data_AF-A0A4Q5YGK7-F1
#
_entry.id   AF-A0A4Q5YGK7-F1
#
_cell.length_a   1.000
_cell.length_b   1.000
_cell.length_c   1.000
_cell.angle_alpha   90.00
_cell.angle_beta   90.00
_cell.angle_gamma   90.00
#
_symmetry.space_group_name_H-M   'P 1'
#
loop_
_entity.id
_entity.type
_entity.pdbx_description
1 polymer ?
#
loop_
_entity_poly.entity_id
_entity_poly.type
_entity_poly.pdbx_seq_one_letter_code
_entity_poly.pdbx_strand_id
1 'polypeptide(L)'
;FRTGYLSLTRGDGGQNLIGDEQGVELGLIRTQELLAARRIDGAEQFFSRAYDFGFSKSPEEAMKIWGHDKILSDVVWVIRKFKPDVIITRFPTTGEGGHGHHTASAILAGEAFDLAGDPTKFPEQLQQGVSVWQPKRLLWNTFNFGGNNTTREDQLKIEVGMYNPVLGKSYGEIAAESRSQHKSQGFGVPAQRGESFEYFSTIKGTKPVVDLMDGVDISSKRIGQPALAIAAKDLFNKYRTEDPALTVAGLLNYRKVLSKLPASYWKDQKLKEINNLVEAASGLFMEVTAVSPYAVAGDSLKLTFTVNNRLGLPLKNMVIHFREASQQPTLEAKNKNANIPVAVFISANALPSQPYWLAEGMPNGSFTVSDQLLIGLPQKE
;
A
#
# COMPACT_ATOMS: atom_id res chain seq x y z
N PHE A 1 -2.78 -12.44 -2.90
CA PHE A 1 -1.79 -12.05 -1.87
C PHE A 1 -1.84 -10.55 -1.68
N ARG A 2 -1.14 -10.01 -0.67
CA ARG A 2 -0.92 -8.57 -0.53
C ARG A 2 0.56 -8.29 -0.74
N THR A 3 0.85 -7.19 -1.43
CA THR A 3 2.21 -6.72 -1.69
C THR A 3 2.32 -5.29 -1.18
N GLY A 4 3.41 -4.99 -0.49
CA GLY A 4 3.71 -3.66 0.02
C GLY A 4 5.13 -3.25 -0.33
N TYR A 5 5.30 -2.03 -0.82
CA TYR A 5 6.60 -1.42 -1.09
C TYR A 5 6.95 -0.51 0.07
N LEU A 6 8.09 -0.74 0.72
CA LEU A 6 8.65 0.21 1.68
C LEU A 6 9.79 0.96 1.01
N SER A 7 9.58 2.24 0.73
CA SER A 7 10.63 3.16 0.31
C SER A 7 11.18 3.86 1.56
N LEU A 8 12.49 3.81 1.81
CA LEU A 8 13.04 4.53 2.96
C LEU A 8 12.92 6.05 2.79
N THR A 9 13.15 6.55 1.58
CA THR A 9 13.05 7.98 1.28
C THR A 9 11.93 8.26 0.29
N ARG A 10 11.66 9.55 0.06
CA ARG A 10 10.71 10.03 -0.96
C ARG A 10 11.41 10.40 -2.27
N GLY A 11 12.72 10.20 -2.38
CA GLY A 11 13.51 10.53 -3.56
C GLY A 11 13.80 12.02 -3.72
N ASP A 12 13.81 12.76 -2.62
CA ASP A 12 13.96 14.22 -2.55
C ASP A 12 15.26 14.74 -3.20
N GLY A 13 16.37 14.04 -3.00
CA GLY A 13 17.71 14.45 -3.43
C GLY A 13 18.10 14.04 -4.85
N GLY A 14 17.16 13.53 -5.64
CA GLY A 14 17.44 13.15 -7.02
C GLY A 14 17.25 14.32 -8.02
N GLN A 15 17.43 14.02 -9.31
CA GLN A 15 17.17 14.97 -10.39
C GLN A 15 15.73 14.91 -10.88
N ASN A 16 15.21 16.03 -11.37
CA ASN A 16 13.93 16.13 -12.06
C ASN A 16 14.17 16.35 -13.56
N LEU A 17 13.74 15.40 -14.40
CA LEU A 17 13.96 15.49 -15.86
C LEU A 17 12.93 16.33 -16.59
N ILE A 18 11.85 16.76 -15.92
CA ILE A 18 10.70 17.44 -16.55
C ILE A 18 10.32 18.75 -15.86
N GLY A 19 11.13 19.23 -14.92
CA GLY A 19 10.86 20.44 -14.14
C GLY A 19 12.05 20.83 -13.27
N ASP A 20 11.88 21.93 -12.54
CA ASP A 20 12.94 22.56 -11.74
C ASP A 20 12.85 22.22 -10.23
N GLU A 21 11.80 21.49 -9.81
CA GLU A 21 11.58 21.13 -8.40
C GLU A 21 12.72 20.26 -7.86
N GLN A 22 13.18 20.58 -6.65
CA GLN A 22 14.26 19.87 -5.95
C GLN A 22 13.92 19.66 -4.48
N GLY A 23 14.63 18.73 -3.83
CA GLY A 23 14.46 18.47 -2.42
C GLY A 23 13.03 18.06 -2.07
N VAL A 24 12.43 18.73 -1.09
CA VAL A 24 11.10 18.40 -0.55
C VAL A 24 10.01 18.48 -1.62
N GLU A 25 10.08 19.45 -2.53
CA GLU A 25 9.09 19.62 -3.61
C GLU A 25 9.14 18.42 -4.57
N LEU A 26 10.34 17.96 -4.92
CA LEU A 26 10.54 16.76 -5.73
C LEU A 26 10.09 15.49 -4.99
N GLY A 27 10.37 15.38 -3.69
CA GLY A 27 9.88 14.29 -2.85
C GLY A 27 8.35 14.20 -2.82
N LEU A 28 7.66 15.35 -2.85
CA LEU A 28 6.20 15.39 -2.96
C LEU A 28 5.72 14.88 -4.32
N ILE A 29 6.33 15.33 -5.41
CA ILE A 29 6.04 14.84 -6.77
C ILE A 29 6.21 13.33 -6.84
N ARG A 30 7.38 12.82 -6.42
CA ARG A 30 7.71 11.39 -6.48
C ARG A 30 6.85 10.53 -5.55
N THR A 31 6.37 11.08 -4.45
CA THR A 31 5.35 10.41 -3.61
C THR A 31 4.07 10.18 -4.42
N GLN A 32 3.60 11.18 -5.17
CA GLN A 32 2.42 11.03 -6.03
C GLN A 32 2.68 10.13 -7.25
N GLU A 33 3.88 10.14 -7.81
CA GLU A 33 4.28 9.21 -8.88
C GLU A 33 4.29 7.76 -8.39
N LEU A 34 4.82 7.49 -7.19
CA LEU A 34 4.76 6.17 -6.55
C LEU A 34 3.30 5.74 -6.31
N LEU A 35 2.45 6.64 -5.82
CA LEU A 35 1.02 6.34 -5.63
C LEU A 35 0.30 6.11 -6.96
N ALA A 36 0.66 6.81 -8.02
CA ALA A 36 0.15 6.56 -9.37
C ALA A 36 0.57 5.19 -9.89
N ALA A 37 1.83 4.80 -9.70
CA ALA A 37 2.33 3.47 -10.02
C ALA A 37 1.58 2.37 -9.26
N ARG A 38 1.34 2.58 -7.95
CA ARG A 38 0.57 1.65 -7.11
C ARG A 38 -0.89 1.48 -7.50
N ARG A 39 -1.53 2.53 -8.06
CA ARG A 39 -2.89 2.41 -8.62
C ARG A 39 -2.95 1.47 -9.83
N ILE A 40 -1.82 1.20 -10.48
CA ILE A 40 -1.72 0.31 -11.64
C ILE A 40 -1.41 -1.13 -11.20
N ASP A 41 -0.40 -1.32 -10.34
CA ASP A 41 0.02 -2.67 -9.91
C ASP A 41 -0.77 -3.21 -8.70
N GLY A 42 -1.54 -2.37 -8.01
CA GLY A 42 -2.40 -2.73 -6.88
C GLY A 42 -1.67 -2.93 -5.55
N ALA A 43 -0.38 -2.64 -5.45
CA ALA A 43 0.37 -2.79 -4.21
C ALA A 43 0.22 -1.58 -3.26
N GLU A 44 0.49 -1.79 -1.97
CA GLU A 44 0.52 -0.72 -0.98
C GLU A 44 1.88 0.00 -0.99
N GLN A 45 1.88 1.31 -0.73
CA GLN A 45 3.12 2.09 -0.59
C GLN A 45 3.30 2.52 0.86
N PHE A 46 4.50 2.27 1.39
CA PHE A 46 4.95 2.73 2.69
C PHE A 46 6.19 3.62 2.55
N PHE A 47 6.37 4.51 3.52
CA PHE A 47 7.58 5.34 3.64
C PHE A 47 8.10 5.37 5.07
N SER A 48 9.43 5.36 5.22
CA SER A 48 10.05 5.75 6.50
C SER A 48 10.18 7.27 6.59
N ARG A 49 10.79 7.75 7.67
CA ARG A 49 11.10 9.17 7.86
C ARG A 49 12.42 9.60 7.23
N ALA A 50 13.16 8.72 6.53
CA ALA A 50 14.47 9.07 6.01
C ALA A 50 14.36 10.13 4.90
N TYR A 51 15.23 11.15 4.94
CA TYR A 51 15.32 12.15 3.88
C TYR A 51 16.36 11.71 2.85
N ASP A 52 16.03 11.83 1.58
CA ASP A 52 17.02 11.64 0.52
C ASP A 52 17.87 12.91 0.39
N PHE A 53 19.09 12.88 0.91
CA PHE A 53 20.02 14.00 0.83
C PHE A 53 20.90 13.97 -0.44
N GLY A 54 20.55 13.13 -1.42
CA GLY A 54 21.30 12.94 -2.66
C GLY A 54 22.31 11.78 -2.57
N PHE A 55 23.32 11.83 -3.44
CA PHE A 55 24.26 10.72 -3.56
C PHE A 55 25.05 10.48 -2.27
N SER A 56 24.98 9.26 -1.75
CA SER A 56 25.77 8.81 -0.60
C SER A 56 26.78 7.76 -1.04
N LYS A 57 28.01 7.87 -0.54
CA LYS A 57 29.11 6.97 -0.90
C LYS A 57 29.12 5.67 -0.10
N SER A 58 28.56 5.68 1.11
CA SER A 58 28.59 4.52 2.00
C SER A 58 27.30 4.39 2.82
N PRO A 59 26.92 3.16 3.20
CA PRO A 59 25.75 2.97 4.05
C PRO A 59 25.93 3.58 5.46
N GLU A 60 27.16 3.65 5.98
CA GLU A 60 27.45 4.26 7.29
C GLU A 60 27.16 5.75 7.30
N GLU A 61 27.50 6.46 6.22
CA GLU A 61 27.15 7.87 6.05
C GLU A 61 25.63 8.06 6.05
N ALA A 62 24.92 7.27 5.24
CA ALA A 62 23.47 7.30 5.16
C ALA A 62 22.81 7.07 6.52
N MET A 63 23.19 5.99 7.21
CA MET A 63 22.62 5.63 8.50
C MET A 63 22.99 6.65 9.60
N LYS A 64 24.17 7.27 9.53
CA LYS A 64 24.54 8.36 10.44
C LYS A 64 23.68 9.60 10.21
N ILE A 65 23.47 10.01 8.96
CA ILE A 65 22.68 11.21 8.61
C ILE A 65 21.20 11.00 8.96
N TRP A 66 20.65 9.82 8.65
CA TRP A 66 19.26 9.50 8.92
C TRP A 66 18.96 9.30 10.41
N GLY A 67 19.96 8.80 11.16
CA GLY A 67 19.80 8.24 12.49
C GLY A 67 19.39 6.78 12.40
N HIS A 68 20.37 5.89 12.53
CA HIS A 68 20.23 4.43 12.40
C HIS A 68 18.99 3.87 13.10
N ASP A 69 18.93 3.97 14.43
CA ASP A 69 17.85 3.38 15.24
C ASP A 69 16.49 4.00 14.93
N LYS A 70 16.47 5.29 14.54
CA LYS A 70 15.24 5.99 14.17
C LYS A 70 14.63 5.36 12.91
N ILE A 71 15.42 5.17 11.85
CA ILE A 71 14.91 4.56 10.62
C ILE A 71 14.69 3.06 10.77
N LEU A 72 15.56 2.37 11.52
CA LEU A 72 15.35 0.96 11.85
C LEU A 72 14.00 0.73 12.55
N SER A 73 13.64 1.61 13.49
CA SER A 73 12.34 1.56 14.17
C SER A 73 11.17 1.68 13.18
N ASP A 74 11.29 2.50 12.13
CA ASP A 74 10.25 2.66 11.10
C ASP A 74 10.10 1.38 10.26
N VAL A 75 11.20 0.72 9.90
CA VAL A 75 11.17 -0.54 9.16
C VAL A 75 10.51 -1.63 10.01
N VAL A 76 10.89 -1.75 11.28
CA VAL A 76 10.26 -2.70 12.24
C VAL A 76 8.77 -2.40 12.41
N TRP A 77 8.40 -1.13 12.52
CA TRP A 77 7.01 -0.69 12.62
C TRP A 77 6.18 -1.15 11.42
N VAL A 78 6.69 -0.94 10.20
CA VAL A 78 6.01 -1.37 8.97
C VAL A 78 5.90 -2.89 8.92
N ILE A 79 6.92 -3.66 9.31
CA ILE A 79 6.84 -5.13 9.37
C ILE A 79 5.76 -5.58 10.36
N ARG A 80 5.70 -4.99 11.56
CA ARG A 80 4.70 -5.36 12.59
C ARG A 80 3.27 -4.98 12.19
N LYS A 81 3.09 -3.87 11.46
CA LYS A 81 1.79 -3.39 10.95
C LYS A 81 1.33 -4.18 9.72
N PHE A 82 2.22 -4.39 8.75
CA PHE A 82 1.91 -5.05 7.48
C PHE A 82 1.94 -6.58 7.61
N LYS A 83 2.71 -7.15 8.54
CA LYS A 83 2.88 -8.59 8.76
C LYS A 83 3.27 -9.39 7.49
N PRO A 84 4.35 -9.02 6.79
CA PRO A 84 4.77 -9.71 5.57
C PRO A 84 5.26 -11.13 5.87
N ASP A 85 4.80 -12.12 5.12
CA ASP A 85 5.34 -13.48 5.19
C ASP A 85 6.76 -13.56 4.57
N VAL A 86 7.03 -12.73 3.55
CA VAL A 86 8.28 -12.67 2.78
C VAL A 86 8.70 -11.21 2.66
N ILE A 87 9.99 -10.92 2.89
CA ILE A 87 10.59 -9.62 2.61
C ILE A 87 11.58 -9.78 1.45
N ILE A 88 11.57 -8.83 0.51
CA ILE A 88 12.46 -8.82 -0.65
C ILE A 88 13.19 -7.47 -0.70
N THR A 89 14.52 -7.49 -0.70
CA THR A 89 15.35 -6.31 -1.00
C THR A 89 15.74 -6.31 -2.46
N ARG A 90 15.86 -5.11 -3.07
CA ARG A 90 16.36 -4.98 -4.45
C ARG A 90 17.89 -4.97 -4.52
N PHE A 91 18.53 -4.41 -3.50
CA PHE A 91 19.98 -4.25 -3.46
C PHE A 91 20.61 -5.14 -2.37
N PRO A 92 21.88 -5.55 -2.55
CA PRO A 92 22.60 -6.32 -1.56
C PRO A 92 23.28 -5.41 -0.52
N THR A 93 23.69 -6.02 0.60
CA THR A 93 24.48 -5.36 1.65
C THR A 93 25.95 -5.16 1.28
N THR A 94 26.39 -5.71 0.14
CA THR A 94 27.79 -5.74 -0.31
C THR A 94 28.17 -4.60 -1.28
N GLY A 95 27.23 -3.72 -1.62
CA GLY A 95 27.53 -2.46 -2.32
C GLY A 95 27.41 -2.49 -3.84
N GLU A 96 27.10 -3.62 -4.46
CA GLU A 96 26.96 -3.77 -5.92
C GLU A 96 25.85 -2.87 -6.51
N GLY A 97 24.95 -2.35 -5.66
CA GLY A 97 23.93 -1.36 -6.02
C GLY A 97 24.44 0.07 -6.22
N GLY A 98 25.72 0.35 -5.96
CA GLY A 98 26.42 1.58 -6.33
C GLY A 98 26.04 2.87 -5.57
N HIS A 99 25.18 2.78 -4.55
CA HIS A 99 24.69 3.95 -3.81
C HIS A 99 24.53 3.60 -2.32
N GLY A 100 25.02 4.46 -1.41
CA GLY A 100 24.97 4.26 0.05
C GLY A 100 23.55 3.99 0.58
N HIS A 101 22.54 4.77 0.14
CA HIS A 101 21.12 4.52 0.45
C HIS A 101 20.64 3.11 0.07
N HIS A 102 21.04 2.58 -1.09
CA HIS A 102 20.66 1.23 -1.52
C HIS A 102 21.18 0.18 -0.53
N THR A 103 22.48 0.25 -0.23
CA THR A 103 23.12 -0.68 0.71
C THR A 103 22.56 -0.54 2.13
N ALA A 104 22.36 0.69 2.61
CA ALA A 104 21.76 0.97 3.91
C ALA A 104 20.35 0.37 4.03
N SER A 105 19.52 0.50 2.98
CA SER A 105 18.18 -0.10 2.98
C SER A 105 18.19 -1.63 3.09
N ALA A 106 19.17 -2.28 2.45
CA ALA A 106 19.34 -3.73 2.55
C ALA A 106 19.80 -4.16 3.95
N ILE A 107 20.73 -3.41 4.56
CA ILE A 107 21.21 -3.64 5.93
C ILE A 107 20.06 -3.50 6.92
N LEU A 108 19.33 -2.38 6.87
CA LEU A 108 18.20 -2.11 7.76
C LEU A 108 17.07 -3.14 7.59
N ALA A 109 16.81 -3.64 6.37
CA ALA A 109 15.87 -4.74 6.17
C ALA A 109 16.33 -6.04 6.84
N GLY A 110 17.64 -6.34 6.77
CA GLY A 110 18.26 -7.46 7.44
C GLY A 110 18.14 -7.40 8.96
N GLU A 111 18.40 -6.23 9.55
CA GLU A 111 18.25 -6.02 11.00
C GLU A 111 16.78 -6.06 11.42
N ALA A 112 15.91 -5.34 10.71
CA ALA A 112 14.49 -5.31 11.02
C ALA A 112 13.83 -6.71 10.92
N PHE A 113 14.32 -7.58 10.02
CA PHE A 113 13.88 -8.98 9.96
C PHE A 113 14.13 -9.72 11.29
N ASP A 114 15.26 -9.47 11.96
CA ASP A 114 15.58 -10.11 13.24
C ASP A 114 14.78 -9.48 14.39
N LEU A 115 14.57 -8.15 14.35
CA LEU A 115 14.00 -7.39 15.46
C LEU A 115 12.47 -7.36 15.45
N ALA A 116 11.82 -7.56 14.30
CA ALA A 116 10.36 -7.46 14.21
C ALA A 116 9.63 -8.54 15.05
N GLY A 117 10.25 -9.71 15.23
CA GLY A 117 9.79 -10.79 16.09
C GLY A 117 10.14 -10.62 17.58
N ASP A 118 11.02 -9.69 17.93
CA ASP A 118 11.53 -9.50 19.29
C ASP A 118 10.69 -8.46 20.06
N PRO A 119 9.96 -8.83 21.13
CA PRO A 119 9.13 -7.90 21.89
C PRO A 119 9.93 -6.91 22.74
N THR A 120 11.24 -7.14 22.96
CA THR A 120 12.11 -6.25 23.74
C THR A 120 12.63 -5.06 22.93
N LYS A 121 12.48 -5.11 21.61
CA LYS A 121 12.97 -4.09 20.68
C LYS A 121 11.82 -3.18 20.25
N PHE A 122 12.02 -1.87 20.39
CA PHE A 122 10.99 -0.86 20.15
C PHE A 122 9.65 -1.20 20.85
N PRO A 123 9.64 -1.47 22.18
CA PRO A 123 8.44 -1.91 22.90
C PRO A 123 7.32 -0.86 22.91
N GLU A 124 7.64 0.42 22.73
CA GLU A 124 6.69 1.52 22.58
C GLU A 124 5.74 1.33 21.39
N GLN A 125 6.18 0.62 20.34
CA GLN A 125 5.33 0.29 19.19
C GLN A 125 4.18 -0.64 19.59
N LEU A 126 4.43 -1.59 20.49
CA LEU A 126 3.40 -2.55 20.93
C LEU A 126 2.26 -1.85 21.69
N GLN A 127 2.55 -0.71 22.32
CA GLN A 127 1.56 0.15 22.98
C GLN A 127 0.63 0.85 21.97
N GLN A 128 1.03 0.93 20.70
CA GLN A 128 0.23 1.48 19.59
C GLN A 128 -0.67 0.44 18.91
N GLY A 129 -0.80 -0.77 19.48
CA GLY A 129 -1.74 -1.80 19.03
C GLY A 129 -1.21 -2.75 17.94
N VAL A 130 0.08 -2.67 17.57
CA VAL A 130 0.72 -3.72 16.76
C VAL A 130 1.23 -4.85 17.66
N SER A 131 1.44 -6.03 17.07
CA SER A 131 2.10 -7.16 17.73
C SER A 131 3.44 -7.44 17.05
N VAL A 132 4.32 -8.19 17.72
CA VAL A 132 5.49 -8.76 17.07
C VAL A 132 5.09 -9.61 15.86
N TRP A 133 5.99 -9.69 14.88
CA TRP A 133 5.81 -10.49 13.69
C TRP A 133 7.16 -10.91 13.13
N GLN A 134 7.36 -12.22 12.97
CA GLN A 134 8.57 -12.77 12.35
C GLN A 134 8.25 -13.19 10.90
N PRO A 135 8.79 -12.50 9.89
CA PRO A 135 8.70 -12.96 8.51
C PRO A 135 9.40 -14.32 8.34
N LYS A 136 8.92 -15.14 7.41
CA LYS A 136 9.46 -16.47 7.16
C LYS A 136 10.85 -16.43 6.52
N ARG A 137 11.07 -15.44 5.65
CA ARG A 137 12.32 -15.29 4.90
C ARG A 137 12.57 -13.85 4.45
N LEU A 138 13.85 -13.56 4.29
CA LEU A 138 14.38 -12.37 3.63
C LEU A 138 15.13 -12.80 2.38
N LEU A 139 14.73 -12.26 1.23
CA LEU A 139 15.32 -12.55 -0.07
C LEU A 139 15.93 -11.28 -0.66
N TRP A 140 16.95 -11.46 -1.48
CA TRP A 140 17.46 -10.42 -2.37
C TRP A 140 17.04 -10.76 -3.81
N ASN A 141 16.29 -9.86 -4.44
CA ASN A 141 16.01 -9.91 -5.86
C ASN A 141 17.24 -9.43 -6.64
N THR A 142 18.01 -10.39 -7.16
CA THR A 142 19.23 -10.13 -7.92
C THR A 142 18.90 -9.50 -9.27
N PHE A 143 19.92 -8.93 -9.90
CA PHE A 143 19.72 -8.10 -11.08
C PHE A 143 20.82 -8.29 -12.12
N ASN A 144 20.45 -7.96 -13.35
CA ASN A 144 21.37 -7.76 -14.46
C ASN A 144 21.16 -6.35 -15.01
N PHE A 145 22.10 -5.45 -14.71
CA PHE A 145 22.11 -4.08 -15.24
C PHE A 145 23.16 -3.92 -16.35
N GLY A 146 23.34 -4.97 -17.16
CA GLY A 146 24.34 -5.03 -18.21
C GLY A 146 25.72 -5.30 -17.64
N GLY A 147 26.49 -4.25 -17.35
CA GLY A 147 27.87 -4.35 -16.84
C GLY A 147 27.99 -4.93 -15.43
N ASN A 148 26.87 -5.06 -14.71
CA ASN A 148 26.82 -5.70 -13.40
C ASN A 148 25.70 -6.75 -13.38
N ASN A 149 26.11 -8.02 -13.33
CA ASN A 149 25.19 -9.16 -13.33
C ASN A 149 25.40 -10.01 -12.07
N THR A 150 24.34 -10.12 -11.27
CA THR A 150 24.31 -10.88 -10.02
C THR A 150 23.37 -12.09 -10.08
N THR A 151 22.76 -12.34 -11.24
CA THR A 151 21.86 -13.50 -11.47
C THR A 151 22.67 -14.77 -11.68
N ARG A 152 22.18 -15.88 -11.13
CA ARG A 152 22.79 -17.22 -11.24
C ARG A 152 21.71 -18.29 -11.26
N GLU A 153 21.96 -19.40 -11.97
CA GLU A 153 20.97 -20.49 -12.10
C GLU A 153 20.78 -21.31 -10.80
N ASP A 154 21.60 -21.11 -9.76
CA ASP A 154 21.44 -21.73 -8.44
C ASP A 154 20.47 -20.95 -7.51
N GLN A 155 19.99 -19.80 -7.98
CA GLN A 155 19.00 -18.94 -7.32
C GLN A 155 17.58 -19.43 -7.61
N LEU A 156 16.61 -19.01 -6.78
CA LEU A 156 15.20 -19.22 -7.13
C LEU A 156 14.90 -18.36 -8.36
N LYS A 157 14.39 -18.99 -9.42
CA LYS A 157 14.06 -18.36 -10.70
C LYS A 157 12.55 -18.40 -10.89
N ILE A 158 11.93 -17.25 -11.18
CA ILE A 158 10.48 -17.12 -11.32
C ILE A 158 10.17 -16.46 -12.66
N GLU A 159 9.29 -17.08 -13.44
CA GLU A 159 8.72 -16.44 -14.62
C GLU A 159 7.74 -15.34 -14.19
N VAL A 160 8.02 -14.10 -14.58
CA VAL A 160 7.22 -12.90 -14.27
C VAL A 160 6.63 -12.25 -15.52
N GLY A 161 6.87 -12.80 -16.70
CA GLY A 161 6.37 -12.27 -17.98
C GLY A 161 4.97 -12.77 -18.38
N MET A 162 4.39 -13.70 -17.61
CA MET A 162 3.16 -14.41 -17.94
C MET A 162 1.98 -13.49 -18.30
N TYR A 163 1.16 -13.93 -19.26
CA TYR A 163 -0.11 -13.31 -19.61
C TYR A 163 -1.21 -13.67 -18.61
N ASN A 164 -1.90 -12.67 -18.05
CA ASN A 164 -3.05 -12.89 -17.18
C ASN A 164 -4.36 -12.73 -17.99
N PRO A 165 -5.09 -13.83 -18.29
CA PRO A 165 -6.29 -13.77 -19.12
C PRO A 165 -7.47 -13.06 -18.46
N VAL A 166 -7.48 -12.92 -17.12
CA VAL A 166 -8.53 -12.20 -16.40
C VAL A 166 -8.33 -10.69 -16.52
N LEU A 167 -7.08 -10.23 -16.50
CA LEU A 167 -6.73 -8.81 -16.65
C LEU A 167 -6.58 -8.39 -18.12
N GLY A 168 -6.45 -9.35 -19.03
CA GLY A 168 -6.22 -9.08 -20.45
C GLY A 168 -4.84 -8.50 -20.77
N LYS A 169 -3.86 -8.65 -19.86
CA LYS A 169 -2.50 -8.09 -19.97
C LYS A 169 -1.46 -9.05 -19.39
N SER A 170 -0.23 -8.98 -19.90
CA SER A 170 0.94 -9.57 -19.23
C SER A 170 1.37 -8.75 -18.02
N TYR A 171 2.06 -9.40 -17.08
CA TYR A 171 2.65 -8.68 -15.95
C TYR A 171 3.78 -7.74 -16.41
N GLY A 172 4.44 -8.02 -17.54
CA GLY A 172 5.40 -7.11 -18.16
C GLY A 172 4.75 -5.83 -18.71
N GLU A 173 3.54 -5.93 -19.25
CA GLU A 173 2.73 -4.77 -19.67
C GLU A 173 2.33 -3.91 -18.46
N ILE A 174 1.82 -4.55 -17.40
CA ILE A 174 1.45 -3.86 -16.15
C ILE A 174 2.66 -3.18 -15.51
N ALA A 175 3.81 -3.86 -15.47
CA ALA A 175 5.06 -3.32 -14.94
C ALA A 175 5.54 -2.10 -15.74
N ALA A 176 5.46 -2.14 -17.07
CA ALA A 176 5.84 -1.02 -17.92
C ALA A 176 4.92 0.21 -17.70
N GLU A 177 3.60 0.01 -17.57
CA GLU A 177 2.64 1.07 -17.26
C GLU A 177 2.88 1.69 -15.89
N SER A 178 3.11 0.85 -14.87
CA SER A 178 3.45 1.28 -13.50
C SER A 178 4.75 2.08 -13.48
N ARG A 179 5.82 1.54 -14.10
CA ARG A 179 7.14 2.19 -14.17
C ARG A 179 7.09 3.54 -14.89
N SER A 180 6.22 3.67 -15.89
CA SER A 180 6.04 4.90 -16.66
C SER A 180 5.37 6.04 -15.88
N GLN A 181 4.86 5.79 -14.67
CA GLN A 181 4.38 6.86 -13.78
C GLN A 181 5.51 7.63 -13.09
N HIS A 182 6.73 7.10 -13.07
CA HIS A 182 7.92 7.79 -12.57
C HIS A 182 8.46 8.80 -13.59
N LYS A 183 7.64 9.79 -13.94
CA LYS A 183 7.86 10.73 -15.05
C LYS A 183 9.06 11.64 -14.78
N SER A 184 9.18 12.17 -13.56
CA SER A 184 10.30 12.98 -13.08
C SER A 184 11.64 12.26 -13.22
N GLN A 185 11.64 10.92 -13.26
CA GLN A 185 12.83 10.08 -13.43
C GLN A 185 13.12 9.67 -14.87
N GLY A 186 12.19 9.88 -15.80
CA GLY A 186 12.32 9.37 -17.16
C GLY A 186 12.33 7.84 -17.23
N PHE A 187 11.64 7.17 -16.29
CA PHE A 187 11.59 5.71 -16.19
C PHE A 187 10.56 5.07 -17.14
N GLY A 188 10.02 5.81 -18.10
CA GLY A 188 9.14 5.27 -19.13
C GLY A 188 9.83 4.18 -19.95
N VAL A 189 9.12 3.07 -20.19
CA VAL A 189 9.59 1.95 -21.02
C VAL A 189 8.45 1.42 -21.89
N PRO A 190 8.78 0.86 -23.07
CA PRO A 190 7.79 0.16 -23.87
C PRO A 190 7.27 -1.07 -23.12
N ALA A 191 6.01 -1.39 -23.36
CA ALA A 191 5.38 -2.60 -22.87
C ALA A 191 6.12 -3.86 -23.37
N GLN A 192 6.37 -4.80 -22.46
CA GLN A 192 7.05 -6.07 -22.77
C GLN A 192 6.07 -7.24 -22.71
N ARG A 193 6.17 -8.16 -23.67
CA ARG A 193 5.36 -9.38 -23.79
C ARG A 193 6.27 -10.58 -24.00
N GLY A 194 5.83 -11.74 -23.51
CA GLY A 194 6.60 -12.98 -23.56
C GLY A 194 7.25 -13.31 -22.21
N GLU A 195 8.05 -14.36 -22.19
CA GLU A 195 8.73 -14.82 -20.99
C GLU A 195 9.70 -13.75 -20.46
N SER A 196 9.75 -13.63 -19.14
CA SER A 196 10.73 -12.82 -18.41
C SER A 196 10.96 -13.48 -17.07
N PHE A 197 12.19 -13.46 -16.58
CA PHE A 197 12.57 -14.15 -15.35
C PHE A 197 13.19 -13.19 -14.34
N GLU A 198 12.78 -13.33 -13.08
CA GLU A 198 13.41 -12.70 -11.93
C GLU A 198 14.09 -13.76 -11.06
N TYR A 199 15.20 -13.36 -10.45
CA TYR A 199 16.07 -14.24 -9.67
C TYR A 199 16.15 -13.78 -8.22
N PHE A 200 16.17 -14.74 -7.29
CA PHE A 200 16.13 -14.47 -5.86
C PHE A 200 17.14 -15.30 -5.09
N SER A 201 18.01 -14.62 -4.33
CA SER A 201 18.92 -15.24 -3.37
C SER A 201 18.34 -15.15 -1.96
N THR A 202 18.39 -16.25 -1.20
CA THR A 202 18.00 -16.24 0.21
C THR A 202 19.07 -15.56 1.06
N ILE A 203 18.67 -14.56 1.85
CA ILE A 203 19.54 -13.92 2.84
C ILE A 203 19.31 -14.53 4.22
N LYS A 204 18.04 -14.62 4.66
CA LYS A 204 17.65 -15.18 5.96
C LYS A 204 16.40 -16.05 5.86
N GLY A 205 16.23 -16.96 6.83
CA GLY A 205 15.07 -17.85 6.92
C GLY A 205 15.15 -19.05 5.98
N THR A 206 14.02 -19.73 5.79
CA THR A 206 13.97 -20.97 4.99
C THR A 206 14.07 -20.66 3.49
N LYS A 207 15.08 -21.22 2.79
CA LYS A 207 15.25 -21.09 1.34
C LYS A 207 14.04 -21.69 0.59
N PRO A 208 13.35 -20.91 -0.27
CA PRO A 208 12.33 -21.44 -1.18
C PRO A 208 12.97 -22.27 -2.31
N VAL A 209 12.20 -23.17 -2.90
CA VAL A 209 12.63 -24.09 -3.98
C VAL A 209 11.84 -23.84 -5.27
N VAL A 210 10.52 -23.70 -5.16
CA VAL A 210 9.61 -23.56 -6.31
C VAL A 210 8.98 -22.18 -6.34
N ASP A 211 8.51 -21.67 -5.20
CA ASP A 211 7.78 -20.40 -5.13
C ASP A 211 8.20 -19.54 -3.93
N LEU A 212 8.02 -18.22 -4.04
CA LEU A 212 8.29 -17.27 -2.96
C LEU A 212 7.56 -17.62 -1.67
N MET A 213 6.39 -18.26 -1.75
CA MET A 213 5.53 -18.63 -0.61
C MET A 213 5.74 -20.06 -0.12
N ASP A 214 6.78 -20.78 -0.57
CA ASP A 214 7.03 -22.16 -0.13
C ASP A 214 7.02 -22.29 1.40
N GLY A 215 6.18 -23.19 1.94
CA GLY A 215 6.05 -23.40 3.38
C GLY A 215 5.38 -22.26 4.16
N VAL A 216 4.84 -21.24 3.49
CA VAL A 216 3.91 -20.26 4.09
C VAL A 216 2.51 -20.86 4.03
N ASP A 217 1.74 -20.78 5.13
CA ASP A 217 0.32 -21.14 5.08
C ASP A 217 -0.43 -20.09 4.25
N ILE A 218 -0.95 -20.48 3.10
CA ILE A 218 -1.76 -19.62 2.22
C ILE A 218 -3.24 -20.03 2.23
N SER A 219 -3.62 -20.95 3.11
CA SER A 219 -4.98 -21.48 3.21
C SER A 219 -5.88 -20.62 4.11
N SER A 220 -7.18 -20.92 4.09
CA SER A 220 -8.17 -20.29 4.98
C SER A 220 -7.96 -20.59 6.46
N LYS A 221 -7.07 -21.52 6.82
CA LYS A 221 -6.74 -21.85 8.21
C LYS A 221 -6.24 -20.62 8.98
N ARG A 222 -5.58 -19.67 8.31
CA ARG A 222 -5.14 -18.39 8.90
C ARG A 222 -6.27 -17.48 9.39
N ILE A 223 -7.48 -17.68 8.86
CA ILE A 223 -8.69 -16.99 9.31
C ILE A 223 -9.28 -17.68 10.56
N GLY A 224 -8.90 -18.94 10.82
CA GLY A 224 -9.39 -19.72 11.96
C GLY A 224 -10.79 -20.32 11.76
N GLN A 225 -11.33 -20.31 10.53
CA GLN A 225 -12.66 -20.85 10.23
C GLN A 225 -12.76 -21.50 8.84
N PRO A 226 -12.54 -22.83 8.71
CA PRO A 226 -12.56 -23.54 7.43
C PRO A 226 -13.88 -23.42 6.65
N ALA A 227 -15.02 -23.34 7.34
CA ALA A 227 -16.34 -23.21 6.70
C ALA A 227 -16.47 -21.95 5.82
N LEU A 228 -15.70 -20.88 6.12
CA LEU A 228 -15.67 -19.69 5.28
C LEU A 228 -15.07 -19.98 3.90
N ALA A 229 -14.13 -20.91 3.76
CA ALA A 229 -13.60 -21.27 2.43
C ALA A 229 -14.67 -21.90 1.53
N ILE A 230 -15.53 -22.74 2.10
CA ILE A 230 -16.65 -23.36 1.39
C ILE A 230 -17.65 -22.28 0.96
N ALA A 231 -18.01 -21.38 1.88
CA ALA A 231 -18.90 -20.26 1.58
C ALA A 231 -18.32 -19.33 0.50
N ALA A 232 -17.02 -19.01 0.54
CA ALA A 232 -16.37 -18.20 -0.48
C ALA A 232 -16.42 -18.86 -1.86
N LYS A 233 -16.16 -20.17 -1.94
CA LYS A 233 -16.24 -20.93 -3.20
C LYS A 233 -17.67 -20.97 -3.75
N ASP A 234 -18.68 -21.13 -2.89
CA ASP A 234 -20.08 -21.09 -3.28
C ASP A 234 -20.48 -19.70 -3.83
N LEU A 235 -20.05 -18.62 -3.18
CA LEU A 235 -20.27 -17.26 -3.67
C LEU A 235 -19.61 -17.03 -5.03
N PHE A 236 -18.37 -17.49 -5.21
CA PHE A 236 -17.66 -17.38 -6.48
C PHE A 236 -18.39 -18.12 -7.60
N ASN A 237 -18.83 -19.36 -7.36
CA ASN A 237 -19.56 -20.15 -8.36
C ASN A 237 -20.93 -19.57 -8.73
N LYS A 238 -21.54 -18.77 -7.85
CA LYS A 238 -22.84 -18.12 -8.06
C LYS A 238 -22.70 -16.70 -8.61
N TYR A 239 -21.49 -16.16 -8.68
CA TYR A 239 -21.24 -14.82 -9.20
C TYR A 239 -21.62 -14.75 -10.69
N ARG A 240 -22.32 -13.68 -11.06
CA ARG A 240 -22.70 -13.38 -12.44
C ARG A 240 -22.22 -11.98 -12.79
N THR A 241 -21.39 -11.88 -13.82
CA THR A 241 -20.82 -10.59 -14.24
C THR A 241 -21.92 -9.62 -14.68
N GLU A 242 -22.98 -10.14 -15.30
CA GLU A 242 -24.14 -9.39 -15.77
C GLU A 242 -25.12 -8.98 -14.66
N ASP A 243 -25.07 -9.63 -13.49
CA ASP A 243 -25.91 -9.30 -12.34
C ASP A 243 -25.17 -9.52 -11.00
N PRO A 244 -24.17 -8.67 -10.69
CA PRO A 244 -23.34 -8.85 -9.51
C PRO A 244 -24.12 -8.62 -8.19
N ALA A 245 -25.27 -7.93 -8.25
CA ALA A 245 -26.12 -7.65 -7.10
C ALA A 245 -26.65 -8.94 -6.45
N LEU A 246 -26.81 -10.02 -7.21
CA LEU A 246 -27.25 -11.33 -6.70
C LEU A 246 -26.28 -11.89 -5.63
N THR A 247 -25.01 -11.50 -5.68
CA THR A 247 -23.98 -11.98 -4.74
C THR A 247 -23.98 -11.19 -3.42
N VAL A 248 -24.59 -9.99 -3.37
CA VAL A 248 -24.54 -9.07 -2.21
C VAL A 248 -25.09 -9.71 -0.93
N ALA A 249 -26.26 -10.36 -0.99
CA ALA A 249 -26.85 -10.99 0.19
C ALA A 249 -25.93 -12.08 0.78
N GLY A 250 -25.28 -12.85 -0.11
CA GLY A 250 -24.30 -13.86 0.27
C GLY A 250 -23.04 -13.27 0.91
N LEU A 251 -22.51 -12.17 0.34
CA LEU A 251 -21.37 -11.43 0.91
C LEU A 251 -21.70 -10.83 2.28
N LEU A 252 -22.90 -10.29 2.48
CA LEU A 252 -23.35 -9.77 3.78
C LEU A 252 -23.46 -10.88 4.84
N ASN A 253 -23.95 -12.06 4.45
CA ASN A 253 -23.96 -13.23 5.33
C ASN A 253 -22.54 -13.69 5.69
N TYR A 254 -21.65 -13.76 4.70
CA TYR A 254 -20.24 -14.06 4.91
C TYR A 254 -19.60 -13.07 5.89
N ARG A 255 -19.81 -11.76 5.66
CA ARG A 255 -19.34 -10.67 6.53
C ARG A 255 -19.83 -10.84 7.97
N LYS A 256 -21.10 -11.21 8.17
CA LYS A 256 -21.70 -11.42 9.50
C LYS A 256 -21.07 -12.60 10.25
N VAL A 257 -20.69 -13.67 9.55
CA VAL A 257 -19.96 -14.80 10.17
C VAL A 257 -18.54 -14.36 10.51
N LEU A 258 -17.85 -13.71 9.57
CA LEU A 258 -16.49 -13.21 9.75
C LEU A 258 -16.37 -12.22 10.92
N SER A 259 -17.35 -11.31 11.08
CA SER A 259 -17.33 -10.29 12.14
C SER A 259 -17.39 -10.89 13.55
N LYS A 260 -17.89 -12.12 13.71
CA LYS A 260 -17.99 -12.82 14.99
C LYS A 260 -16.70 -13.54 15.41
N LEU A 261 -15.71 -13.66 14.52
CA LEU A 261 -14.44 -14.28 14.87
C LEU A 261 -13.68 -13.43 15.90
N PRO A 262 -12.75 -14.02 16.68
CA PRO A 262 -11.85 -13.25 17.55
C PRO A 262 -11.06 -12.20 16.77
N ALA A 263 -10.71 -11.09 17.43
CA ALA A 263 -9.87 -10.05 16.84
C ALA A 263 -8.55 -10.64 16.35
N SER A 264 -8.25 -10.43 15.08
CA SER A 264 -7.02 -10.91 14.46
C SER A 264 -6.75 -10.09 13.21
N TYR A 265 -5.48 -10.01 12.82
CA TYR A 265 -5.07 -9.34 11.59
C TYR A 265 -5.87 -9.84 10.38
N TRP A 266 -6.02 -11.17 10.21
CA TRP A 266 -6.72 -11.73 9.06
C TRP A 266 -8.23 -11.49 9.08
N LYS A 267 -8.85 -11.44 10.26
CA LYS A 267 -10.25 -11.02 10.37
C LYS A 267 -10.42 -9.60 9.81
N ASP A 268 -9.58 -8.67 10.24
CA ASP A 268 -9.71 -7.26 9.84
C ASP A 268 -9.45 -7.06 8.34
N GLN A 269 -8.43 -7.74 7.79
CA GLN A 269 -8.16 -7.71 6.35
C GLN A 269 -9.32 -8.29 5.55
N LYS A 270 -9.84 -9.46 5.95
CA LYS A 270 -10.95 -10.09 5.23
C LYS A 270 -12.24 -9.29 5.34
N LEU A 271 -12.46 -8.57 6.45
CA LEU A 271 -13.61 -7.67 6.56
C LEU A 271 -13.51 -6.50 5.57
N LYS A 272 -12.31 -5.91 5.40
CA LYS A 272 -12.07 -4.87 4.39
C LYS A 272 -12.33 -5.39 2.96
N GLU A 273 -11.74 -6.54 2.61
CA GLU A 273 -11.94 -7.16 1.30
C GLU A 273 -13.42 -7.43 1.01
N ILE A 274 -14.16 -7.99 1.98
CA ILE A 274 -15.59 -8.28 1.82
C ILE A 274 -16.42 -7.00 1.72
N ASN A 275 -16.09 -5.93 2.46
CA ASN A 275 -16.76 -4.64 2.30
C ASN A 275 -16.57 -4.08 0.89
N ASN A 276 -15.34 -4.15 0.35
CA ASN A 276 -15.05 -3.69 -1.01
C ASN A 276 -15.83 -4.52 -2.05
N LEU A 277 -15.95 -5.83 -1.85
CA LEU A 277 -16.76 -6.70 -2.71
C LEU A 277 -18.25 -6.37 -2.62
N VAL A 278 -18.78 -6.08 -1.42
CA VAL A 278 -20.17 -5.63 -1.24
C VAL A 278 -20.38 -4.32 -1.99
N GLU A 279 -19.49 -3.35 -1.84
CA GLU A 279 -19.56 -2.07 -2.53
C GLU A 279 -19.55 -2.25 -4.05
N ALA A 280 -18.56 -2.95 -4.60
CA ALA A 280 -18.43 -3.20 -6.03
C ALA A 280 -19.64 -3.97 -6.61
N ALA A 281 -20.09 -5.03 -5.91
CA ALA A 281 -21.20 -5.86 -6.37
C ALA A 281 -22.57 -5.18 -6.20
N SER A 282 -22.68 -4.20 -5.29
CA SER A 282 -23.95 -3.55 -5.01
C SER A 282 -24.46 -2.65 -6.14
N GLY A 283 -23.56 -2.16 -6.98
CA GLY A 283 -23.88 -1.13 -7.95
C GLY A 283 -24.34 0.19 -7.31
N LEU A 284 -24.16 0.36 -6.00
CA LEU A 284 -24.29 1.67 -5.38
C LEU A 284 -23.20 2.58 -5.95
N PHE A 285 -23.54 3.85 -6.06
CA PHE A 285 -22.63 4.89 -6.49
C PHE A 285 -22.85 6.11 -5.61
N MET A 286 -21.75 6.71 -5.21
CA MET A 286 -21.74 8.00 -4.55
C MET A 286 -20.58 8.81 -5.09
N GLU A 287 -20.86 10.05 -5.42
CA GLU A 287 -19.86 11.06 -5.76
C GLU A 287 -20.12 12.30 -4.91
N VAL A 288 -19.05 12.99 -4.55
CA VAL A 288 -19.12 14.28 -3.86
C VAL A 288 -18.37 15.29 -4.69
N THR A 289 -19.07 16.33 -5.11
CA THR A 289 -18.48 17.46 -5.85
C THR A 289 -18.48 18.71 -4.98
N ALA A 290 -17.43 19.50 -5.09
CA ALA A 290 -17.31 20.80 -4.45
C ALA A 290 -17.29 21.90 -5.52
N VAL A 291 -17.87 23.05 -5.21
CA VAL A 291 -17.83 24.22 -6.12
C VAL A 291 -16.43 24.87 -6.15
N SER A 292 -15.66 24.69 -5.08
CA SER A 292 -14.30 25.22 -4.92
C SER A 292 -13.33 24.09 -4.56
N PRO A 293 -12.09 24.09 -5.11
CA PRO A 293 -11.07 23.11 -4.77
C PRO A 293 -10.44 23.33 -3.39
N TYR A 294 -10.71 24.46 -2.73
CA TYR A 294 -10.23 24.77 -1.37
C TYR A 294 -11.37 25.30 -0.49
N ALA A 295 -11.20 25.13 0.82
CA ALA A 295 -12.07 25.68 1.85
C ALA A 295 -11.24 26.49 2.85
N VAL A 296 -11.84 27.51 3.46
CA VAL A 296 -11.17 28.36 4.46
C VAL A 296 -11.72 28.03 5.85
N ALA A 297 -10.84 28.02 6.85
CA ALA A 297 -11.23 27.87 8.24
C ALA A 297 -12.20 29.01 8.64
N GLY A 298 -13.31 28.65 9.28
CA GLY A 298 -14.37 29.59 9.65
C GLY A 298 -15.45 29.81 8.57
N ASP A 299 -15.35 29.15 7.42
CA ASP A 299 -16.36 29.23 6.34
C ASP A 299 -17.02 27.86 6.08
N SER A 300 -18.05 27.83 5.22
CA SER A 300 -18.78 26.63 4.83
C SER A 300 -18.37 26.11 3.45
N LEU A 301 -17.94 24.86 3.39
CA LEU A 301 -17.70 24.13 2.16
C LEU A 301 -19.05 23.65 1.58
N LYS A 302 -19.39 24.13 0.38
CA LYS A 302 -20.60 23.73 -0.35
C LYS A 302 -20.32 22.50 -1.19
N LEU A 303 -21.01 21.42 -0.87
CA LEU A 303 -20.88 20.11 -1.51
C LEU A 303 -22.19 19.69 -2.15
N THR A 304 -22.10 18.90 -3.22
CA THR A 304 -23.23 18.15 -3.77
C THR A 304 -22.89 16.67 -3.73
N PHE A 305 -23.68 15.90 -2.99
CA PHE A 305 -23.61 14.44 -2.96
C PHE A 305 -24.54 13.90 -4.04
N THR A 306 -23.98 13.19 -5.01
CA THR A 306 -24.73 12.47 -6.04
C THR A 306 -24.77 11.00 -5.67
N VAL A 307 -25.95 10.46 -5.37
CA VAL A 307 -26.11 9.05 -4.95
C VAL A 307 -27.03 8.32 -5.92
N ASN A 308 -26.69 7.08 -6.24
CA ASN A 308 -27.48 6.25 -7.16
C ASN A 308 -27.46 4.77 -6.77
N ASN A 309 -28.64 4.15 -6.76
CA ASN A 309 -28.81 2.70 -6.68
C ASN A 309 -29.01 2.12 -8.09
N ARG A 310 -27.90 1.84 -8.78
CA ARG A 310 -27.92 1.51 -10.21
C ARG A 310 -28.58 0.15 -10.49
N LEU A 311 -28.41 -0.80 -9.58
CA LEU A 311 -28.92 -2.16 -9.74
C LEU A 311 -30.30 -2.38 -9.12
N GLY A 312 -30.77 -1.45 -8.29
CA GLY A 312 -32.10 -1.51 -7.68
C GLY A 312 -32.14 -2.41 -6.45
N LEU A 313 -31.07 -2.43 -5.65
CA LEU A 313 -31.03 -3.17 -4.39
C LEU A 313 -32.12 -2.72 -3.42
N PRO A 314 -32.69 -3.62 -2.60
CA PRO A 314 -33.66 -3.27 -1.57
C PRO A 314 -32.96 -2.63 -0.36
N LEU A 315 -32.69 -1.33 -0.45
CA LEU A 315 -32.03 -0.56 0.61
C LEU A 315 -33.02 -0.19 1.73
N LYS A 316 -32.54 -0.19 2.97
CA LYS A 316 -33.27 0.32 4.14
C LYS A 316 -32.31 1.19 4.95
N ASN A 317 -32.82 2.29 5.51
CA ASN A 317 -32.08 3.19 6.42
C ASN A 317 -30.75 3.68 5.83
N MET A 318 -30.77 4.18 4.59
CA MET A 318 -29.58 4.74 3.97
C MET A 318 -29.22 6.05 4.67
N VAL A 319 -27.97 6.15 5.12
CA VAL A 319 -27.42 7.35 5.76
C VAL A 319 -26.09 7.69 5.10
N ILE A 320 -25.90 8.96 4.77
CA ILE A 320 -24.63 9.50 4.31
C ILE A 320 -24.04 10.30 5.47
N HIS A 321 -22.84 9.93 5.89
CA HIS A 321 -22.08 10.66 6.88
C HIS A 321 -20.91 11.38 6.22
N PHE A 322 -20.76 12.67 6.52
CA PHE A 322 -19.60 13.44 6.11
C PHE A 322 -19.26 14.46 7.21
N ARG A 323 -18.14 14.23 7.90
CA ARG A 323 -17.77 14.97 9.12
C ARG A 323 -18.94 14.92 10.13
N GLU A 324 -19.44 16.08 10.56
CA GLU A 324 -20.58 16.20 11.48
C GLU A 324 -21.94 16.21 10.76
N ALA A 325 -21.95 16.27 9.42
CA ALA A 325 -23.19 16.24 8.65
C ALA A 325 -23.68 14.80 8.44
N SER A 326 -24.99 14.62 8.57
CA SER A 326 -25.68 13.37 8.29
C SER A 326 -26.89 13.65 7.41
N GLN A 327 -27.04 12.89 6.32
CA GLN A 327 -28.17 12.99 5.41
C GLN A 327 -28.84 11.62 5.26
N GLN A 328 -30.16 11.59 5.12
CA GLN A 328 -30.93 10.38 4.85
C GLN A 328 -31.67 10.52 3.51
N PRO A 329 -30.97 10.26 2.40
CA PRO A 329 -31.60 10.43 1.09
C PRO A 329 -32.64 9.34 0.84
N THR A 330 -33.72 9.73 0.17
CA THR A 330 -34.66 8.77 -0.43
C THR A 330 -34.26 8.56 -1.89
N LEU A 331 -34.02 7.32 -2.30
CA LEU A 331 -33.79 6.97 -3.70
C LEU A 331 -35.11 6.52 -4.32
N GLU A 332 -35.65 7.35 -5.21
CA GLU A 332 -37.00 7.19 -5.76
C GLU A 332 -37.14 6.01 -6.73
N ALA A 333 -36.06 5.63 -7.42
CA ALA A 333 -36.09 4.57 -8.43
C ALA A 333 -34.71 3.95 -8.67
N LYS A 334 -34.70 2.76 -9.28
CA LYS A 334 -33.48 2.12 -9.82
C LYS A 334 -32.84 3.05 -10.84
N ASN A 335 -31.52 3.20 -10.76
CA ASN A 335 -30.70 3.95 -11.70
C ASN A 335 -31.13 5.43 -11.88
N LYS A 336 -31.53 6.08 -10.79
CA LYS A 336 -31.85 7.52 -10.76
C LYS A 336 -30.94 8.22 -9.75
N ASN A 337 -30.30 9.31 -10.17
CA ASN A 337 -29.47 10.12 -9.29
C ASN A 337 -30.34 10.91 -8.31
N ALA A 338 -29.94 10.90 -7.04
CA ALA A 338 -30.37 11.87 -6.03
C ALA A 338 -29.21 12.82 -5.77
N ASN A 339 -29.43 14.12 -6.00
CA ASN A 339 -28.45 15.17 -5.75
C ASN A 339 -28.80 15.88 -4.44
N ILE A 340 -27.93 15.79 -3.44
CA ILE A 340 -28.16 16.33 -2.10
C ILE A 340 -27.16 17.44 -1.87
N PRO A 341 -27.58 18.72 -1.92
CA PRO A 341 -26.71 19.83 -1.55
C PRO A 341 -26.49 19.81 -0.03
N VAL A 342 -25.23 19.91 0.38
CA VAL A 342 -24.83 19.92 1.79
C VAL A 342 -23.81 21.03 2.00
N ALA A 343 -24.05 21.88 3.00
CA ALA A 343 -23.06 22.85 3.47
C ALA A 343 -22.38 22.30 4.72
N VAL A 344 -21.05 22.26 4.71
CA VAL A 344 -20.25 21.73 5.82
C VAL A 344 -19.38 22.84 6.38
N PHE A 345 -19.61 23.23 7.62
CA PHE A 345 -18.80 24.24 8.30
C PHE A 345 -17.38 23.71 8.54
N ILE A 346 -16.39 24.51 8.19
CA ILE A 346 -14.99 24.25 8.52
C ILE A 346 -14.67 25.05 9.78
N SER A 347 -14.34 24.35 10.87
CA SER A 347 -13.98 25.00 12.14
C SER A 347 -12.94 26.11 11.93
N ALA A 348 -13.09 27.21 12.66
CA ALA A 348 -12.11 28.30 12.66
C ALA A 348 -10.71 27.86 13.15
N ASN A 349 -10.64 26.76 13.90
CA ASN A 349 -9.40 26.16 14.38
C ASN A 349 -8.91 25.00 13.48
N ALA A 350 -9.49 24.83 12.28
CA ALA A 350 -9.04 23.80 11.36
C ALA A 350 -7.61 24.07 10.89
N LEU A 351 -6.75 23.07 11.00
CA LEU A 351 -5.39 23.14 10.47
C LEU A 351 -5.40 23.00 8.94
N PRO A 352 -4.46 23.65 8.23
CA PRO A 352 -4.29 23.43 6.80
C PRO A 352 -4.04 21.96 6.47
N SER A 353 -4.65 21.50 5.38
CA SER A 353 -4.30 20.20 4.79
C SER A 353 -2.91 20.30 4.17
N GLN A 354 -1.95 19.59 4.74
CA GLN A 354 -0.57 19.53 4.24
C GLN A 354 0.02 18.14 4.44
N PRO A 355 1.09 17.77 3.70
CA PRO A 355 1.81 16.53 3.93
C PRO A 355 2.27 16.41 5.38
N TYR A 356 1.86 15.34 6.07
CA TYR A 356 2.08 15.22 7.51
C TYR A 356 3.56 15.21 7.91
N TRP A 357 4.44 14.73 7.02
CA TRP A 357 5.88 14.67 7.25
C TRP A 357 6.59 16.02 7.05
N LEU A 358 5.88 17.03 6.53
CA LEU A 358 6.35 18.41 6.35
C LEU A 358 5.74 19.37 7.36
N ALA A 359 4.84 18.89 8.22
CA ALA A 359 4.17 19.72 9.22
C ALA A 359 5.15 20.21 10.30
N GLU A 360 6.21 19.44 10.55
CA GLU A 360 7.27 19.76 11.50
C GLU A 360 8.59 19.98 10.74
N GLY A 361 9.51 20.75 11.32
CA GLY A 361 10.83 20.97 10.74
C GLY A 361 11.66 19.68 10.62
N MET A 362 12.63 19.69 9.71
CA MET A 362 13.57 18.59 9.48
C MET A 362 14.98 19.02 9.95
N PRO A 363 15.29 18.96 11.26
CA PRO A 363 16.58 19.46 11.77
C PRO A 363 17.75 18.54 11.42
N ASN A 364 17.49 17.27 11.12
CA ASN A 364 18.47 16.23 10.80
C ASN A 364 18.07 15.56 9.48
N GLY A 365 18.86 14.64 8.93
CA GLY A 365 18.55 13.92 7.68
C GLY A 365 17.34 12.98 7.72
N SER A 366 16.35 13.24 8.56
CA SER A 366 15.07 12.56 8.59
C SER A 366 13.96 13.50 9.05
N PHE A 367 12.78 13.36 8.44
CA PHE A 367 11.59 14.12 8.79
C PHE A 367 11.19 13.91 10.26
N THR A 368 10.61 14.93 10.87
CA THR A 368 10.02 14.86 12.21
C THR A 368 8.54 14.49 12.06
N VAL A 369 8.15 13.38 12.68
CA VAL A 369 6.76 12.92 12.72
C VAL A 369 6.50 12.43 14.14
N SER A 370 5.78 13.24 14.91
CA SER A 370 5.50 12.96 16.32
C SER A 370 4.43 11.86 16.52
N ASP A 371 3.50 11.70 15.58
CA ASP A 371 2.47 10.66 15.63
C ASP A 371 2.96 9.35 14.99
N GLN A 372 3.18 8.33 15.82
CA GLN A 372 3.64 7.01 15.40
C GLN A 372 2.69 6.34 14.38
N LEU A 373 1.39 6.64 14.42
CA LEU A 373 0.41 6.02 13.52
C LEU A 373 0.53 6.51 12.07
N LEU A 374 1.12 7.70 11.87
CA LEU A 374 1.40 8.27 10.56
C LEU A 374 2.68 7.69 9.93
N ILE A 375 3.59 7.13 10.73
CA ILE A 375 4.81 6.49 10.21
C ILE A 375 4.43 5.28 9.37
N GLY A 376 5.06 5.17 8.19
CA GLY A 376 4.71 4.17 7.19
C GLY A 376 3.68 4.67 6.17
N LEU A 377 2.91 5.72 6.42
CA LEU A 377 1.88 6.14 5.46
C LEU A 377 2.48 6.93 4.28
N PRO A 378 1.90 6.82 3.07
CA PRO A 378 2.32 7.66 1.95
C PRO A 378 1.75 9.07 2.04
N GLN A 379 0.54 9.21 2.60
CA GLN A 379 -0.16 10.45 2.85
C GLN A 379 -1.19 10.23 3.97
N LYS A 380 -1.63 11.33 4.61
CA LYS A 380 -2.75 11.31 5.55
C LYS A 380 -4.03 11.51 4.73
N GLU A 381 -4.93 10.54 4.77
CA GLU A 381 -6.26 10.61 4.12
C GLU A 381 -7.21 11.56 4.85
#